data_AF-A0A2M7DED1-F1
#
_entry.id   AF-A0A2M7DED1-F1
#
_cell.length_a   1.000
_cell.length_b   1.000
_cell.length_c   1.000
_cell.angle_alpha   90.00
_cell.angle_beta   90.00
_cell.angle_gamma   90.00
#
_symmetry.space_group_name_H-M   'P 1'
#
loop_
_entity.id
_entity.type
_entity.pdbx_description
1 polymer ?
#
loop_
_entity_poly.entity_id
_entity_poly.type
_entity_poly.pdbx_seq_one_letter_code
_entity_poly.pdbx_strand_id
1 'polypeptide(L)' 'MGNMTDDVKLFNQRLTKWLIHYNFQRPHQTLDYMPPINFTFKYHNVLPIYPSSTLC' A
#
# COMPACT_ATOMS: atom_id res chain seq x y z
N MET A 1 2.44 -10.59 -22.44
CA MET A 1 3.25 -9.35 -22.47
C MET A 1 3.72 -9.04 -21.06
N GLY A 2 5.03 -9.08 -20.79
CA GLY A 2 5.60 -8.81 -19.45
C GLY A 2 5.97 -7.34 -19.29
N ASN A 3 5.55 -6.72 -18.20
CA ASN A 3 6.01 -5.38 -17.78
C ASN A 3 7.32 -5.46 -16.99
N MET A 4 8.21 -6.37 -17.39
CA MET A 4 9.50 -6.57 -16.74
C MET A 4 10.49 -5.55 -17.30
N THR A 5 11.15 -4.81 -16.44
CA THR A 5 12.07 -3.73 -16.78
C THR A 5 13.28 -3.86 -15.87
N ASP A 6 14.48 -3.85 -16.46
CA ASP A 6 15.76 -3.97 -15.74
C ASP A 6 16.16 -2.65 -15.06
N ASP A 7 15.61 -1.52 -15.53
CA ASP A 7 15.80 -0.23 -14.91
C ASP A 7 15.07 -0.13 -13.56
N VAL A 8 15.84 -0.23 -12.48
CA VAL A 8 15.35 -0.20 -11.09
C VAL A 8 14.57 1.08 -10.79
N LYS A 9 14.97 2.22 -11.34
CA LYS A 9 14.33 3.51 -11.05
C LYS A 9 12.94 3.57 -11.66
N LEU A 10 12.81 3.17 -12.93
CA LEU A 10 11.54 3.09 -13.62
C LEU A 10 10.63 2.01 -13.02
N PHE A 11 11.19 0.88 -12.62
CA PHE A 11 10.46 -0.17 -11.90
C PHE A 11 9.87 0.37 -10.60
N ASN A 12 10.67 1.03 -9.76
CA ASN A 12 10.21 1.61 -8.50
C ASN A 12 9.12 2.65 -8.71
N GLN A 13 9.22 3.52 -9.72
CA GLN A 13 8.17 4.49 -10.04
C GLN A 13 6.85 3.82 -10.43
N ARG A 14 6.91 2.79 -11.27
CA ARG A 14 5.72 2.02 -11.70
C ARG A 14 5.11 1.24 -10.54
N LEU A 15 5.94 0.62 -9.71
CA LEU A 15 5.52 -0.11 -8.53
C LEU A 15 4.82 0.81 -7.52
N THR A 16 5.41 1.97 -7.23
CA THR A 16 4.80 2.97 -6.34
C THR A 16 3.45 3.44 -6.88
N LYS A 17 3.36 3.74 -8.18
CA LYS A 17 2.07 4.12 -8.80
C LYS A 17 1.02 3.01 -8.68
N TRP A 18 1.44 1.76 -8.88
CA TRP A 18 0.56 0.60 -8.74
C TRP A 18 0.11 0.40 -7.29
N LEU A 19 1.01 0.53 -6.31
CA LEU A 19 0.69 0.43 -4.88
C LEU A 19 -0.31 1.51 -4.45
N ILE A 20 -0.16 2.74 -4.93
CA ILE A 20 -1.12 3.82 -4.65
C ILE A 20 -2.50 3.42 -5.21
N HIS A 21 -2.57 3.01 -6.47
CA HIS A 21 -3.85 2.60 -7.06
C HIS A 21 -4.49 1.43 -6.30
N TYR A 22 -3.70 0.43 -5.91
CA TYR A 22 -4.16 -0.75 -5.20
C TYR A 22 -4.70 -0.42 -3.80
N ASN A 23 -4.01 0.44 -3.04
CA ASN A 23 -4.41 0.74 -1.67
C ASN A 23 -5.55 1.76 -1.57
N PHE A 24 -5.67 2.68 -2.52
CA PHE A 24 -6.63 3.78 -2.45
C PHE A 24 -7.86 3.61 -3.34
N GLN A 25 -7.76 2.88 -4.46
CA GLN A 25 -8.81 2.88 -5.49
C GLN A 25 -9.39 1.50 -5.76
N ARG A 26 -8.67 0.41 -5.47
CA ARG A 26 -9.17 -0.96 -5.74
C ARG A 26 -10.11 -1.41 -4.64
N PRO A 27 -11.39 -1.70 -4.96
CA PRO A 27 -12.30 -2.33 -4.01
C PRO A 27 -11.98 -3.83 -3.92
N HIS A 28 -11.89 -4.35 -2.69
CA HIS A 28 -11.69 -5.78 -2.44
C HIS A 28 -12.99 -6.41 -1.96
N GLN A 29 -13.43 -7.50 -2.61
CA GLN A 29 -14.66 -8.19 -2.23
C GLN A 29 -14.61 -8.72 -0.78
N THR A 30 -13.44 -9.17 -0.34
CA THR A 30 -13.21 -9.62 1.06
C THR A 30 -13.31 -8.48 2.08
N LEU A 31 -13.20 -7.22 1.64
CA LEU A 31 -13.32 -6.01 2.47
C LEU A 31 -14.64 -5.27 2.21
N ASP A 32 -15.71 -5.98 1.82
CA ASP A 32 -17.01 -5.40 1.46
C ASP A 32 -16.93 -4.34 0.35
N TYR A 33 -16.09 -4.59 -0.66
CA TYR A 33 -15.81 -3.66 -1.75
C TYR A 33 -15.21 -2.32 -1.30
N MET A 34 -14.62 -2.26 -0.11
CA MET A 34 -13.89 -1.08 0.35
C MET A 34 -12.43 -1.16 -0.09
N PRO A 35 -11.80 0.00 -0.39
CA PRO A 35 -10.36 0.04 -0.58
C PRO A 35 -9.64 -0.17 0.76
N PRO A 36 -8.44 -0.80 0.75
CA PRO A 36 -7.72 -1.18 1.96
C PRO A 36 -7.51 -0.02 2.94
N ILE A 37 -7.19 1.17 2.43
CA ILE A 37 -6.97 2.36 3.27
C ILE A 37 -8.23 2.75 4.07
N ASN A 38 -9.41 2.62 3.45
CA ASN A 38 -10.67 3.01 4.05
C ASN A 38 -11.12 1.98 5.10
N PHE A 39 -10.80 0.71 4.86
CA PHE A 39 -10.96 -0.34 5.87
C PHE A 39 -10.07 -0.07 7.08
N THR A 40 -8.78 0.25 6.86
CA THR A 40 -7.88 0.57 7.98
C THR A 40 -8.35 1.79 8.76
N PHE A 41 -8.78 2.87 8.10
CA PHE A 41 -9.26 4.06 8.81
C PHE A 41 -10.54 3.78 9.61
N LYS A 42 -11.45 2.94 9.09
CA LYS A 42 -12.72 2.61 9.75
C LYS A 42 -12.55 1.68 10.95
N TYR A 43 -11.69 0.67 10.85
CA TYR A 43 -11.63 -0.42 11.85
C TYR A 43 -10.36 -0.42 12.69
N HIS A 44 -9.29 0.25 12.25
CA HIS A 44 -8.00 0.23 12.91
C HIS A 44 -7.86 1.45 13.83
N ASN A 45 -8.36 1.32 15.07
CA ASN A 45 -8.11 2.26 16.16
C ASN A 45 -6.71 2.01 16.77
N VAL A 46 -5.66 2.11 15.96
CA VAL A 46 -4.29 2.07 16.49
C VAL A 46 -3.78 3.47 16.73
N LEU A 47 -3.03 3.63 17.82
CA LEU A 47 -2.25 4.82 18.09
C LEU A 47 -1.26 5.06 16.95
N PRO A 48 -0.89 6.32 16.65
CA PRO A 48 0.15 6.60 15.66
C PRO A 48 1.41 5.80 16.00
N ILE A 49 1.96 5.12 15.00
CA ILE A 49 3.18 4.31 15.14
C ILE A 49 4.29 5.18 15.73
N TYR A 50 4.79 4.80 16.92
CA TYR A 50 6.03 5.33 17.44
C TYR A 50 7.20 4.55 16.83
N PRO A 51 8.29 5.22 16.40
CA PRO A 51 9.46 4.53 15.90
C PRO A 51 10.08 3.71 17.03
N SER A 52 10.21 2.40 16.83
CA SER A 52 10.95 1.55 17.75
C SER A 52 12.44 1.76 17.48
N SER A 53 13.12 2.52 18.35
CA SER A 53 14.57 2.65 18.33
C SER A 53 15.20 1.45 19.02
N THR A 54 15.87 0.58 18.28
CA THR A 54 16.84 -0.35 18.85
C THR A 54 18.22 0.28 18.76
N LEU A 55 18.47 1.27 19.62
CA LEU A 55 19.83 1.76 19.84
C LEU A 55 20.53 0.74 20.76
N CYS A 56 21.43 -0.04 20.18
CA CYS A 56 22.42 -0.84 20.90
C CYS A 56 23.80 -0.40 20.41
#